data_AF-A0AAV3AG77-F1
#
_entry.id   AF-A0AAV3AG77-F1
#
_cell.length_a   1.000
_cell.length_b   1.000
_cell.length_c   1.000
_cell.angle_alpha   90.00
_cell.angle_beta   90.00
_cell.angle_gamma   90.00
#
_symmetry.space_group_name_H-M   'P 1'
#
loop_
_entity.id
_entity.type
_entity.pdbx_description
1 polymer ?
#
loop_
_entity_poly.entity_id
_entity_poly.type
_entity_poly.pdbx_seq_one_letter_code
_entity_poly.pdbx_strand_id
1 'polypeptide(L)'
;MNHRRCTHARFSSDISREPLQVYPIPGACNLEFDLDIDPNVYLQYNLYETIIKFAPANLGHARDATPGECDTQTGQSTRWRLQYEIYQYFLPENNLSESTLIAHLQRMSTVSQVTDNGIKLATLTSNDRTIMAFSSIPGQGIIYNVIVRDPLLNTSAAYVPVHTYACNFTETMDNCYTLGKVSTKIFFTIFAILGLFVCFLGHRFLKTGFFFHGFIIFGFLMFVLLTRVTPLEYSDRLSLTTLIGIIGGLLLAGYWWRFGFVYICMLLVGLVLGFLLSSIVFFTPIGDFSTFRSDTVFWLTFTCIALLVLMCLLPFPRILNILSCSIVGSYTVVLAIDSYLYTSLSYITLNVLKRALNKDFSTAYTSVPFQTNDFIIMAVWALLALSGAVTQFYRECGRPLFPTTPYVIWKRDREYV
;
A
#
# COMPACT_ATOMS: atom_id res chain seq x y z
N MET A 1 -11.88 -62.90 -56.03
CA MET A 1 -10.43 -62.57 -56.12
C MET A 1 -10.21 -61.14 -55.65
N ASN A 2 -9.49 -60.98 -54.54
CA ASN A 2 -8.49 -59.92 -54.23
C ASN A 2 -8.50 -59.53 -52.75
N HIS A 3 -7.86 -60.38 -51.94
CA HIS A 3 -7.16 -59.95 -50.73
C HIS A 3 -5.92 -59.14 -51.15
N ARG A 4 -5.79 -57.89 -50.67
CA ARG A 4 -4.50 -57.19 -50.66
C ARG A 4 -3.95 -57.15 -49.23
N ARG A 5 -2.77 -57.74 -49.07
CA ARG A 5 -1.93 -57.72 -47.87
C ARG A 5 -1.54 -56.29 -47.51
N CYS A 6 -1.64 -55.94 -46.23
CA CYS A 6 -0.88 -54.85 -45.64
C CYS A 6 0.55 -55.32 -45.40
N THR A 7 1.52 -54.70 -46.06
CA THR A 7 2.96 -54.86 -45.80
C THR A 7 3.40 -53.87 -44.73
N HIS A 8 4.05 -54.39 -43.69
CA HIS A 8 4.74 -53.60 -42.67
C HIS A 8 5.81 -52.70 -43.29
N ALA A 9 5.66 -51.38 -43.12
CA ALA A 9 6.75 -50.43 -43.27
C ALA A 9 7.38 -50.21 -41.89
N ARG A 10 8.61 -50.71 -41.74
CA ARG A 10 9.48 -50.51 -40.58
C ARG A 10 9.95 -49.05 -40.62
N PHE A 11 9.33 -48.17 -39.83
CA PHE A 11 9.82 -46.80 -39.67
C PHE A 11 11.06 -46.83 -38.77
N SER A 12 12.21 -46.59 -39.39
CA SER A 12 13.50 -46.54 -38.74
C SER A 12 13.55 -45.34 -37.80
N SER A 13 14.02 -45.59 -36.59
CA SER A 13 14.41 -44.61 -35.58
C SER A 13 15.56 -43.76 -36.10
N ASP A 14 15.30 -42.47 -36.29
CA ASP A 14 16.31 -41.41 -36.20
C ASP A 14 15.57 -40.09 -35.95
N ILE A 15 15.00 -39.97 -34.74
CA ILE A 15 14.70 -38.67 -34.17
C ILE A 15 16.03 -38.18 -33.61
N SER A 16 16.66 -37.30 -34.39
CA SER A 16 17.70 -36.38 -33.98
C SER A 16 17.45 -35.93 -32.53
N ARG A 17 18.42 -36.22 -31.65
CA ARG A 17 18.48 -35.79 -30.26
C ARG A 17 18.52 -34.26 -30.19
N GLU A 18 17.36 -33.61 -30.27
CA GLU A 18 17.18 -32.38 -29.51
C GLU A 18 17.25 -32.76 -28.02
N PRO A 19 18.00 -32.02 -27.17
CA PRO A 19 17.96 -32.29 -25.75
C PRO A 19 16.50 -32.18 -25.31
N LEU A 20 15.98 -33.25 -24.69
CA LEU A 20 14.65 -33.23 -24.08
C LEU A 20 14.61 -31.99 -23.17
N GLN A 21 13.85 -30.97 -23.55
CA GLN A 21 13.78 -29.75 -22.77
C GLN A 21 12.99 -30.06 -21.51
N VAL A 22 13.72 -30.29 -20.43
CA VAL A 22 13.15 -30.67 -19.14
C VAL A 22 12.78 -29.39 -18.40
N TYR A 23 11.48 -29.22 -18.17
CA TYR A 23 10.94 -28.09 -17.43
C TYR A 23 10.89 -28.42 -15.93
N PRO A 24 11.17 -27.45 -15.05
CA PRO A 24 10.94 -27.65 -13.61
C PRO A 24 9.48 -28.00 -13.34
N ILE A 25 9.22 -28.78 -12.28
CA ILE A 25 7.88 -29.23 -11.91
C ILE A 25 7.42 -28.46 -10.67
N PRO A 26 6.50 -27.48 -10.81
CA PRO A 26 5.95 -26.72 -9.69
C PRO A 26 5.34 -27.63 -8.63
N GLY A 27 5.65 -27.39 -7.37
CA GLY A 27 5.05 -28.11 -6.25
C GLY A 27 5.47 -29.57 -6.06
N ALA A 28 6.41 -30.08 -6.86
CA ALA A 28 6.85 -31.49 -6.78
C ALA A 28 7.67 -31.84 -5.53
N CYS A 29 7.98 -30.85 -4.69
CA CYS A 29 8.56 -31.06 -3.36
C CYS A 29 7.63 -30.55 -2.27
N ASN A 30 6.36 -30.94 -2.36
CA ASN A 30 5.38 -30.63 -1.34
C ASN A 30 5.51 -31.60 -0.14
N LEU A 31 5.53 -31.04 1.07
CA LEU A 31 5.48 -31.76 2.34
C LEU A 31 4.35 -31.28 3.26
N GLU A 32 3.62 -30.24 2.84
CA GLU A 32 2.70 -29.49 3.71
C GLU A 32 1.24 -29.58 3.26
N PHE A 33 0.98 -29.78 1.97
CA PHE A 33 -0.38 -29.84 1.40
C PHE A 33 -0.78 -31.27 1.00
N ASP A 34 -2.06 -31.46 0.71
CA ASP A 34 -2.66 -32.79 0.50
C ASP A 34 -2.26 -33.44 -0.85
N LEU A 35 -1.77 -32.67 -1.82
CA LEU A 35 -1.39 -33.17 -3.15
C LEU A 35 0.10 -33.51 -3.20
N ASP A 36 0.47 -34.71 -3.67
CA ASP A 36 1.89 -35.10 -3.81
C ASP A 36 2.71 -34.12 -4.67
N ILE A 37 2.10 -33.61 -5.76
CA ILE A 37 2.62 -32.52 -6.57
C ILE A 37 1.59 -31.41 -6.54
N ASP A 38 1.91 -30.31 -5.86
CA ASP A 38 0.96 -29.21 -5.63
C ASP A 38 1.38 -27.90 -6.30
N PRO A 39 0.96 -27.66 -7.55
CA PRO A 39 1.28 -26.42 -8.26
C PRO A 39 0.43 -25.24 -7.81
N ASN A 40 -0.43 -25.38 -6.80
CA ASN A 40 -1.33 -24.32 -6.38
C ASN A 40 -0.62 -23.28 -5.51
N VAL A 41 -0.97 -22.01 -5.75
CA VAL A 41 -0.62 -20.92 -4.84
C VAL A 41 -1.79 -20.73 -3.88
N TYR A 42 -1.53 -20.95 -2.60
CA TYR A 42 -2.49 -20.72 -1.52
C TYR A 42 -2.44 -19.26 -1.11
N LEU A 43 -3.62 -18.69 -0.84
CA LEU A 43 -3.76 -17.30 -0.44
C LEU A 43 -4.55 -17.20 0.86
N GLN A 44 -4.04 -16.40 1.78
CA GLN A 44 -4.74 -15.99 2.99
C GLN A 44 -4.69 -14.47 3.07
N TYR A 45 -5.75 -13.82 3.56
CA TYR A 45 -5.73 -12.38 3.73
C TYR A 45 -6.42 -11.97 5.02
N ASN A 46 -5.99 -10.84 5.55
CA ASN A 46 -6.65 -10.11 6.62
C ASN A 46 -6.75 -8.62 6.24
N LEU A 47 -7.22 -7.78 7.16
CA LEU A 47 -7.38 -6.34 6.94
C LEU A 47 -6.05 -5.62 6.60
N TYR A 48 -4.93 -6.15 7.07
CA TYR A 48 -3.61 -5.53 6.95
C TYR A 48 -2.85 -6.10 5.75
N GLU A 49 -2.75 -7.42 5.65
CA GLU A 49 -1.88 -8.12 4.71
C GLU A 49 -2.54 -9.32 4.01
N THR A 50 -2.06 -9.60 2.81
CA THR A 50 -2.37 -10.77 1.99
C THR A 50 -1.10 -11.60 1.88
N ILE A 51 -1.18 -12.87 2.27
CA ILE A 51 -0.07 -13.80 2.28
C ILE A 51 -0.32 -14.86 1.21
N ILE A 52 0.66 -15.06 0.34
CA ILE A 52 0.69 -16.22 -0.56
C ILE A 52 1.69 -17.25 -0.06
N LYS A 53 1.35 -18.52 -0.21
CA LYS A 53 2.19 -19.67 0.11
C LYS A 53 2.11 -20.69 -1.01
N PHE A 54 3.22 -21.31 -1.35
CA PHE A 54 3.26 -22.34 -2.41
C PHE A 54 4.26 -23.42 -2.06
N ALA A 55 4.01 -24.64 -2.56
CA ALA A 55 4.94 -25.75 -2.39
C ALA A 55 6.19 -25.55 -3.27
N PRO A 56 7.39 -25.87 -2.78
CA PRO A 56 8.58 -25.79 -3.61
C PRO A 56 8.55 -26.74 -4.82
N ALA A 57 9.23 -26.34 -5.88
CA ALA A 57 9.35 -27.13 -7.11
C ALA A 57 10.49 -28.14 -7.03
N ASN A 58 10.48 -29.11 -7.93
CA ASN A 58 11.60 -30.01 -8.17
C ASN A 58 12.13 -29.85 -9.60
N LEU A 59 13.35 -30.35 -9.84
CA LEU A 59 13.87 -30.48 -11.19
C LEU A 59 12.97 -31.41 -12.00
N GLY A 60 12.73 -31.07 -13.26
CA GLY A 60 12.04 -32.00 -14.14
C GLY A 60 12.87 -33.25 -14.38
N HIS A 61 12.19 -34.31 -14.81
CA HIS A 61 12.80 -35.57 -15.21
C HIS A 61 12.03 -36.14 -16.41
N ALA A 62 12.63 -37.11 -17.09
CA ALA A 62 11.93 -37.83 -18.15
C ALA A 62 10.72 -38.59 -17.58
N ARG A 63 9.70 -38.83 -18.42
CA ARG A 63 8.40 -39.39 -18.01
C ARG A 63 8.47 -40.71 -17.23
N ASP A 64 9.52 -41.50 -17.45
CA ASP A 64 9.73 -42.81 -16.80
C ASP A 64 10.95 -42.84 -15.86
N ALA A 65 11.57 -41.68 -15.62
CA ALA A 65 12.67 -41.56 -14.67
C ALA A 65 12.13 -41.35 -13.25
N THR A 66 12.84 -41.88 -12.25
CA THR A 66 12.52 -41.63 -10.85
C THR A 66 12.71 -40.15 -10.52
N PRO A 67 11.73 -39.50 -9.86
CA PRO A 67 11.89 -38.12 -9.42
C PRO A 67 13.09 -38.00 -8.47
N GLY A 68 13.83 -36.90 -8.59
CA GLY A 68 14.93 -36.62 -7.66
C GLY A 68 14.39 -36.38 -6.25
N GLU A 69 15.16 -36.77 -5.23
CA GLU A 69 14.77 -36.51 -3.84
C GLU A 69 14.77 -35.01 -3.52
N CYS A 70 13.83 -34.61 -2.67
CA CYS A 70 13.71 -33.24 -2.21
C CYS A 70 14.65 -32.99 -1.02
N ASP A 71 15.44 -31.92 -1.09
CA ASP A 71 16.20 -31.35 0.03
C ASP A 71 17.21 -32.30 0.72
N THR A 72 17.65 -33.35 0.03
CA THR A 72 18.72 -34.24 0.53
C THR A 72 20.13 -33.68 0.33
N GLN A 73 20.31 -32.80 -0.67
CA GLN A 73 21.54 -32.05 -0.91
C GLN A 73 21.25 -30.64 -1.42
N THR A 74 22.13 -29.70 -1.08
CA THR A 74 22.03 -28.27 -1.47
C THR A 74 22.87 -27.92 -2.72
N GLY A 75 23.37 -28.93 -3.43
CA GLY A 75 24.25 -28.75 -4.60
C GLY A 75 23.52 -28.23 -5.86
N GLN A 76 24.29 -27.78 -6.86
CA GLN A 76 23.75 -27.28 -8.14
C GLN A 76 23.06 -28.35 -9.00
N SER A 77 23.19 -29.63 -8.65
CA SER A 77 22.48 -30.74 -9.28
C SER A 77 21.10 -31.00 -8.68
N THR A 78 20.70 -30.26 -7.64
CA THR A 78 19.40 -30.43 -6.98
C THR A 78 18.48 -29.23 -7.23
N ARG A 79 17.24 -29.35 -6.74
CA ARG A 79 16.27 -28.25 -6.78
C ARG A 79 16.75 -26.95 -6.12
N TRP A 80 17.81 -26.99 -5.31
CA TRP A 80 18.35 -25.81 -4.65
C TRP A 80 18.84 -24.72 -5.62
N ARG A 81 19.11 -25.10 -6.88
CA ARG A 81 19.43 -24.15 -7.96
C ARG A 81 18.23 -23.36 -8.48
N LEU A 82 17.01 -23.83 -8.25
CA LEU A 82 15.80 -23.23 -8.77
C LEU A 82 15.56 -21.86 -8.11
N GLN A 83 15.07 -20.94 -8.93
CA GLN A 83 14.67 -19.59 -8.51
C GLN A 83 13.18 -19.42 -8.72
N TYR A 84 12.52 -18.74 -7.80
CA TYR A 84 11.09 -18.47 -7.86
C TYR A 84 10.87 -16.98 -8.07
N GLU A 85 10.35 -16.62 -9.22
CA GLU A 85 10.01 -15.26 -9.56
C GLU A 85 8.55 -15.01 -9.23
N ILE A 86 8.26 -14.01 -8.39
CA ILE A 86 6.89 -13.70 -7.94
C ILE A 86 6.38 -12.51 -8.72
N TYR A 87 5.22 -12.72 -9.34
CA TYR A 87 4.52 -11.75 -10.17
C TYR A 87 3.21 -11.34 -9.54
N GLN A 88 2.89 -10.06 -9.70
CA GLN A 88 1.62 -9.47 -9.31
C GLN A 88 0.98 -8.80 -10.51
N TYR A 89 -0.34 -8.92 -10.63
CA TYR A 89 -1.13 -8.28 -11.66
C TYR A 89 -2.37 -7.65 -11.05
N PHE A 90 -2.55 -6.35 -11.26
CA PHE A 90 -3.71 -5.63 -10.75
C PHE A 90 -4.86 -5.67 -11.75
N LEU A 91 -6.06 -6.01 -11.27
CA LEU A 91 -7.30 -5.93 -12.04
C LEU A 91 -7.78 -4.46 -12.15
N PRO A 92 -8.63 -4.13 -13.13
CA PRO A 92 -9.22 -2.80 -13.23
C PRO A 92 -9.97 -2.42 -11.94
N GLU A 93 -9.75 -1.18 -11.47
CA GLU A 93 -10.44 -0.63 -10.30
C GLU A 93 -11.96 -0.65 -10.48
N ASN A 94 -12.69 -0.87 -9.38
CA ASN A 94 -14.15 -0.86 -9.32
C ASN A 94 -14.84 -1.88 -10.26
N ASN A 95 -14.11 -2.89 -10.76
CA ASN A 95 -14.67 -3.97 -11.56
C ASN A 95 -14.58 -5.29 -10.80
N LEU A 96 -15.74 -5.77 -10.36
CA LEU A 96 -15.90 -7.01 -9.62
C LEU A 96 -16.51 -8.15 -10.47
N SER A 97 -16.55 -7.97 -11.80
CA SER A 97 -17.23 -8.94 -12.68
C SER A 97 -16.39 -10.20 -12.90
N GLU A 98 -17.07 -11.35 -12.87
CA GLU A 98 -16.46 -12.66 -13.10
C GLU A 98 -15.83 -12.79 -14.49
N SER A 99 -16.49 -12.27 -15.53
CA SER A 99 -15.98 -12.32 -16.91
C SER A 99 -14.65 -11.58 -17.07
N THR A 100 -14.52 -10.41 -16.43
CA THR A 100 -13.27 -9.64 -16.41
C THR A 100 -12.21 -10.44 -15.65
N LEU A 101 -12.54 -10.96 -14.47
CA LEU A 101 -11.62 -11.79 -13.69
C LEU A 101 -11.07 -12.98 -14.50
N ILE A 102 -11.94 -13.77 -15.14
CA ILE A 102 -11.53 -14.95 -15.93
C ILE A 102 -10.62 -14.53 -17.10
N ALA A 103 -10.97 -13.45 -17.80
CA ALA A 103 -10.15 -12.94 -18.91
C ALA A 103 -8.74 -12.52 -18.47
N HIS A 104 -8.61 -11.91 -17.27
CA HIS A 104 -7.32 -11.52 -16.72
C HIS A 104 -6.57 -12.70 -16.07
N LEU A 105 -7.25 -13.70 -15.52
CA LEU A 105 -6.63 -14.95 -15.07
C LEU A 105 -5.98 -15.71 -16.23
N GLN A 106 -6.62 -15.71 -17.41
CA GLN A 106 -6.01 -16.28 -18.62
C GLN A 106 -4.70 -15.59 -18.98
N ARG A 107 -4.59 -14.26 -18.80
CA ARG A 107 -3.35 -13.49 -19.02
C ARG A 107 -2.27 -13.75 -17.96
N MET A 108 -2.58 -14.48 -16.91
CA MET A 108 -1.65 -14.86 -15.85
C MET A 108 -1.52 -16.38 -15.74
N SER A 109 -1.79 -17.14 -16.81
CA SER A 109 -1.81 -18.61 -16.77
C SER A 109 -0.53 -19.29 -17.28
N THR A 110 0.16 -18.69 -18.25
CA THR A 110 1.39 -19.23 -18.84
C THR A 110 2.59 -18.34 -18.58
N VAL A 111 3.81 -18.90 -18.64
CA VAL A 111 5.06 -18.17 -18.39
C VAL A 111 5.17 -16.91 -19.26
N SER A 112 4.89 -17.00 -20.56
CA SER A 112 4.97 -15.85 -21.47
C SER A 112 3.94 -14.79 -21.09
N GLN A 113 2.70 -15.18 -20.85
CA GLN A 113 1.65 -14.22 -20.50
C GLN A 113 1.92 -13.54 -19.15
N VAL A 114 2.39 -14.28 -18.15
CA VAL A 114 2.75 -13.73 -16.84
C VAL A 114 3.91 -12.73 -16.96
N THR A 115 4.93 -13.05 -17.76
CA THR A 115 6.08 -12.14 -17.97
C THR A 115 5.72 -10.90 -18.78
N ASP A 116 4.78 -11.01 -19.73
CA ASP A 116 4.34 -9.89 -20.57
C ASP A 116 3.36 -8.95 -19.85
N ASN A 117 2.54 -9.47 -18.93
CA ASN A 117 1.46 -8.71 -18.29
C ASN A 117 1.74 -8.36 -16.82
N GLY A 118 2.42 -9.24 -16.09
CA GLY A 118 2.65 -9.12 -14.65
C GLY A 118 3.87 -8.26 -14.31
N ILE A 119 3.87 -7.72 -13.09
CA ILE A 119 5.01 -7.01 -12.53
C ILE A 119 5.80 -7.98 -11.66
N LYS A 120 7.08 -8.19 -11.99
CA LYS A 120 8.00 -8.98 -11.18
C LYS A 120 8.36 -8.21 -9.91
N LEU A 121 7.98 -8.73 -8.74
CA LEU A 121 8.24 -8.09 -7.45
C LEU A 121 9.51 -8.58 -6.79
N ALA A 122 9.78 -9.89 -6.91
CA ALA A 122 10.85 -10.54 -6.19
C ALA A 122 11.37 -11.78 -6.91
N THR A 123 12.58 -12.18 -6.55
CA THR A 123 13.13 -13.50 -6.87
C THR A 123 13.53 -14.16 -5.56
N LEU A 124 12.94 -15.32 -5.25
CA LEU A 124 13.30 -16.14 -4.10
C LEU A 124 14.21 -17.26 -4.55
N THR A 125 15.13 -17.62 -3.68
CA THR A 125 16.00 -18.80 -3.82
C THR A 125 15.45 -19.93 -2.96
N SER A 126 16.03 -21.13 -3.08
CA SER A 126 15.65 -22.25 -2.21
C SER A 126 16.05 -22.05 -0.74
N ASN A 127 16.87 -21.05 -0.42
CA ASN A 127 17.13 -20.66 0.98
C ASN A 127 15.98 -19.86 1.59
N ASP A 128 15.16 -19.22 0.75
CA ASP A 128 14.07 -18.37 1.18
C ASP A 128 12.81 -19.21 1.43
N ARG A 129 11.95 -18.73 2.33
CA ARG A 129 10.64 -19.35 2.53
C ARG A 129 9.76 -19.09 1.30
N THR A 130 8.99 -20.09 0.87
CA THR A 130 8.00 -19.97 -0.20
C THR A 130 6.71 -19.28 0.27
N ILE A 131 6.87 -18.21 1.05
CA ILE A 131 5.80 -17.39 1.63
C ILE A 131 6.13 -15.93 1.35
N MET A 132 5.14 -15.17 0.87
CA MET A 132 5.26 -13.75 0.59
C MET A 132 4.05 -12.99 1.10
N ALA A 133 4.29 -11.84 1.73
CA ALA A 133 3.26 -10.95 2.25
C ALA A 133 3.13 -9.69 1.38
N PHE A 134 1.91 -9.20 1.21
CA PHE A 134 1.53 -8.01 0.45
C PHE A 134 0.55 -7.17 1.26
N SER A 135 0.50 -5.86 1.05
CA SER A 135 -0.53 -5.01 1.66
C SER A 135 -1.91 -5.41 1.11
N SER A 136 -2.88 -5.71 1.98
CA SER A 136 -4.25 -5.97 1.57
C SER A 136 -4.92 -4.70 1.08
N ILE A 137 -5.48 -4.68 -0.12
CA ILE A 137 -6.23 -3.53 -0.63
C ILE A 137 -7.67 -3.98 -0.81
N PRO A 138 -8.54 -3.81 0.20
CA PRO A 138 -9.92 -4.25 0.10
C PRO A 138 -10.61 -3.63 -1.12
N GLY A 139 -11.29 -4.45 -1.92
CA GLY A 139 -12.04 -4.04 -3.11
C GLY A 139 -11.18 -3.95 -4.38
N GLN A 140 -9.86 -3.99 -4.27
CA GLN A 140 -8.96 -4.01 -5.41
C GLN A 140 -8.60 -5.45 -5.78
N GLY A 141 -8.91 -5.84 -7.01
CA GLY A 141 -8.59 -7.16 -7.51
C GLY A 141 -7.09 -7.32 -7.82
N ILE A 142 -6.50 -8.40 -7.33
CA ILE A 142 -5.08 -8.73 -7.53
C ILE A 142 -4.96 -10.21 -7.88
N ILE A 143 -4.15 -10.52 -8.90
CA ILE A 143 -3.75 -11.87 -9.28
C ILE A 143 -2.26 -12.04 -8.96
N TYR A 144 -1.93 -13.12 -8.26
CA TYR A 144 -0.56 -13.53 -7.98
C TYR A 144 -0.21 -14.78 -8.78
N ASN A 145 0.99 -14.81 -9.33
CA ASN A 145 1.56 -16.03 -9.90
C ASN A 145 3.06 -16.13 -9.55
N VAL A 146 3.56 -17.36 -9.51
CA VAL A 146 4.96 -17.70 -9.28
C VAL A 146 5.47 -18.43 -10.50
N ILE A 147 6.62 -18.00 -11.03
CA ILE A 147 7.35 -18.73 -12.07
C ILE A 147 8.57 -19.36 -11.42
N VAL A 148 8.68 -20.68 -11.52
CA VAL A 148 9.94 -21.36 -11.21
C VAL A 148 10.83 -21.37 -12.43
N ARG A 149 12.08 -20.97 -12.26
CA ARG A 149 13.10 -20.92 -13.31
C ARG A 149 14.30 -21.78 -12.92
N ASP A 150 14.74 -22.57 -13.88
CA ASP A 150 16.03 -23.26 -13.83
C ASP A 150 17.09 -22.41 -14.53
N PRO A 151 18.04 -21.81 -13.80
CA PRO A 151 19.07 -20.96 -14.40
C PRO A 151 20.08 -21.74 -15.25
N LEU A 152 20.22 -23.06 -15.04
CA LEU A 152 21.20 -23.90 -15.75
C LEU A 152 20.66 -24.36 -17.10
N LEU A 153 19.38 -24.79 -17.14
CA LEU A 153 18.72 -25.24 -18.36
C LEU A 153 17.97 -24.10 -19.08
N ASN A 154 17.86 -22.93 -18.44
CA ASN A 154 17.06 -21.79 -18.89
C ASN A 154 15.61 -22.18 -19.23
N THR A 155 15.04 -23.13 -18.49
CA THR A 155 13.65 -23.57 -18.58
C THR A 155 12.85 -23.01 -17.43
N SER A 156 11.56 -22.80 -17.63
CA SER A 156 10.68 -22.23 -16.61
C SER A 156 9.27 -22.78 -16.70
N ALA A 157 8.61 -22.89 -15.56
CA ALA A 157 7.22 -23.31 -15.44
C ALA A 157 6.46 -22.36 -14.51
N ALA A 158 5.18 -22.14 -14.79
CA ALA A 158 4.32 -21.31 -13.97
C ALA A 158 3.53 -22.17 -12.97
N TYR A 159 3.32 -21.63 -11.78
CA TYR A 159 2.35 -22.16 -10.83
C TYR A 159 0.92 -21.78 -11.27
N VAL A 160 -0.07 -22.38 -10.62
CA VAL A 160 -1.48 -22.02 -10.83
C VAL A 160 -1.72 -20.64 -10.22
N PRO A 161 -2.21 -19.65 -10.98
CA PRO A 161 -2.44 -18.31 -10.45
C PRO A 161 -3.58 -18.30 -9.41
N VAL A 162 -3.44 -17.43 -8.42
CA VAL A 162 -4.47 -17.19 -7.40
C VAL A 162 -4.89 -15.73 -7.42
N HIS A 163 -6.13 -15.43 -7.04
CA HIS A 163 -6.65 -14.08 -7.03
C HIS A 163 -7.31 -13.73 -5.68
N THR A 164 -7.41 -12.44 -5.39
CA THR A 164 -8.18 -11.93 -4.25
C THR A 164 -8.61 -10.50 -4.50
N TYR A 165 -9.70 -10.10 -3.85
CA TYR A 165 -10.10 -8.68 -3.69
C TYR A 165 -9.90 -8.19 -2.24
N ALA A 166 -9.28 -9.01 -1.37
CA ALA A 166 -9.12 -8.76 0.06
C ALA A 166 -10.43 -8.37 0.78
N CYS A 167 -11.56 -8.88 0.28
CA CYS A 167 -12.91 -8.68 0.83
C CYS A 167 -13.77 -9.90 0.47
N ASN A 168 -14.86 -10.08 1.20
CA ASN A 168 -15.79 -11.18 0.97
C ASN A 168 -16.99 -10.71 0.10
N PHE A 169 -17.40 -11.54 -0.86
CA PHE A 169 -18.57 -11.27 -1.71
C PHE A 169 -19.88 -11.73 -1.08
N THR A 170 -19.84 -12.68 -0.14
CA THR A 170 -21.03 -13.34 0.43
C THR A 170 -21.48 -12.74 1.76
N GLU A 171 -20.64 -11.90 2.38
CA GLU A 171 -20.99 -11.22 3.62
C GLU A 171 -22.18 -10.26 3.43
N THR A 172 -23.08 -10.23 4.41
CA THR A 172 -24.28 -9.40 4.37
C THR A 172 -23.99 -7.93 4.66
N MET A 173 -22.88 -7.63 5.36
CA MET A 173 -22.39 -6.31 5.72
C MET A 173 -20.89 -6.22 5.42
N ASP A 174 -20.40 -5.06 4.97
CA ASP A 174 -18.98 -4.83 4.62
C ASP A 174 -18.44 -5.75 3.49
N ASN A 175 -19.31 -6.18 2.57
CA ASN A 175 -18.90 -6.95 1.39
C ASN A 175 -18.16 -6.10 0.34
N CYS A 176 -17.58 -6.76 -0.65
CA CYS A 176 -16.85 -6.10 -1.74
C CYS A 176 -17.63 -4.97 -2.45
N TYR A 177 -18.96 -5.03 -2.46
CA TYR A 177 -19.82 -4.01 -3.10
C TYR A 177 -20.13 -2.81 -2.20
N THR A 178 -20.14 -3.02 -0.87
CA THR A 178 -20.48 -2.00 0.13
C THR A 178 -19.29 -1.61 1.00
N LEU A 179 -18.08 -1.82 0.48
CA LEU A 179 -16.86 -1.47 1.17
C LEU A 179 -16.84 0.01 1.58
N GLY A 180 -16.29 0.25 2.76
CA GLY A 180 -16.25 1.57 3.38
C GLY A 180 -17.54 1.89 4.14
N LYS A 181 -17.40 1.94 5.47
CA LYS A 181 -18.49 2.25 6.39
C LYS A 181 -19.03 3.66 6.15
N VAL A 182 -20.35 3.82 6.31
CA VAL A 182 -21.01 5.13 6.23
C VAL A 182 -20.37 6.13 7.20
N SER A 183 -19.95 5.68 8.37
CA SER A 183 -19.23 6.50 9.36
C SER A 183 -17.91 7.06 8.80
N THR A 184 -17.14 6.26 8.06
CA THR A 184 -15.89 6.68 7.39
C THR A 184 -16.15 7.72 6.32
N LYS A 185 -17.20 7.53 5.50
CA LYS A 185 -17.60 8.46 4.43
C LYS A 185 -18.02 9.82 5.02
N ILE A 186 -18.86 9.81 6.07
CA ILE A 186 -19.28 11.03 6.78
C ILE A 186 -18.07 11.73 7.42
N PHE A 187 -17.18 10.97 8.06
CA PHE A 187 -16.00 11.52 8.70
C PHE A 187 -15.08 12.23 7.70
N PHE A 188 -14.67 11.53 6.62
CA PHE A 188 -13.74 12.11 5.66
C PHE A 188 -14.36 13.25 4.84
N THR A 189 -15.66 13.24 4.56
CA THR A 189 -16.31 14.39 3.90
C THR A 189 -16.29 15.65 4.76
N ILE A 190 -16.67 15.57 6.04
CA ILE A 190 -16.59 16.72 6.96
C ILE A 190 -15.13 17.19 7.07
N PHE A 191 -14.20 16.23 7.19
CA PHE A 191 -12.78 16.52 7.30
C PHE A 191 -12.18 17.15 6.03
N ALA A 192 -12.67 16.77 4.85
CA ALA A 192 -12.30 17.37 3.58
C ALA A 192 -12.84 18.79 3.42
N ILE A 193 -14.06 19.07 3.87
CA ILE A 193 -14.61 20.44 3.87
C ILE A 193 -13.74 21.35 4.75
N LEU A 194 -13.38 20.88 5.95
CA LEU A 194 -12.49 21.61 6.85
C LEU A 194 -11.08 21.75 6.25
N GLY A 195 -10.54 20.69 5.65
CA GLY A 195 -9.22 20.70 5.01
C GLY A 195 -9.16 21.63 3.80
N LEU A 196 -10.22 21.69 2.99
CA LEU A 196 -10.34 22.63 1.87
C LEU A 196 -10.35 24.08 2.35
N PHE A 197 -11.09 24.37 3.43
CA PHE A 197 -11.04 25.69 4.08
C PHE A 197 -9.61 26.03 4.53
N VAL A 198 -8.95 25.11 5.23
CA VAL A 198 -7.56 25.29 5.70
C VAL A 198 -6.59 25.43 4.53
N CYS A 199 -6.81 24.72 3.42
CA CYS A 199 -5.97 24.77 2.22
C CYS A 199 -5.90 26.19 1.62
N PHE A 200 -7.01 26.92 1.57
CA PHE A 200 -7.05 28.28 0.99
C PHE A 200 -6.96 29.41 2.01
N LEU A 201 -7.32 29.17 3.27
CA LEU A 201 -7.52 30.20 4.29
C LEU A 201 -6.75 29.96 5.59
N GLY A 202 -6.04 28.84 5.73
CA GLY A 202 -5.44 28.38 6.98
C GLY A 202 -4.44 29.35 7.59
N HIS A 203 -3.58 29.98 6.77
CA HIS A 203 -2.62 30.96 7.30
C HIS A 203 -3.29 32.21 7.87
N ARG A 204 -4.36 32.70 7.22
CA ARG A 204 -5.12 33.86 7.70
C ARG A 204 -5.91 33.54 8.97
N PHE A 205 -6.53 32.36 9.00
CA PHE A 205 -7.33 31.88 10.13
C PHE A 205 -6.53 30.86 10.96
N LEU A 206 -5.44 31.31 11.57
CA LEU A 206 -4.55 30.46 12.36
C LEU A 206 -5.25 29.63 13.43
N LYS A 207 -6.31 30.14 14.06
CA LYS A 207 -7.08 29.38 15.07
C LYS A 207 -7.63 28.08 14.47
N THR A 208 -8.24 28.18 13.29
CA THR A 208 -8.78 27.03 12.56
C THR A 208 -7.66 26.13 12.05
N GLY A 209 -6.56 26.72 11.56
CA GLY A 209 -5.36 25.97 11.16
C GLY A 209 -4.78 25.13 12.30
N PHE A 210 -4.59 25.71 13.49
CA PHE A 210 -4.09 24.99 14.66
C PHE A 210 -5.10 23.97 15.18
N PHE A 211 -6.40 24.26 15.17
CA PHE A 211 -7.42 23.27 15.48
C PHE A 211 -7.31 22.05 14.56
N PHE A 212 -7.17 22.27 13.25
CA PHE A 212 -7.05 21.21 12.26
C PHE A 212 -5.79 20.35 12.44
N HIS A 213 -4.62 20.96 12.62
CA HIS A 213 -3.37 20.20 12.83
C HIS A 213 -3.36 19.48 14.18
N GLY A 214 -3.89 20.12 15.23
CA GLY A 214 -4.04 19.47 16.54
C GLY A 214 -4.99 18.27 16.46
N PHE A 215 -6.10 18.40 15.73
CA PHE A 215 -7.02 17.29 15.47
C PHE A 215 -6.32 16.11 14.79
N ILE A 216 -5.49 16.37 13.77
CA ILE A 216 -4.73 15.31 13.08
C ILE A 216 -3.79 14.58 14.04
N ILE A 217 -2.98 15.31 14.81
CA ILE A 217 -1.96 14.71 15.68
C ILE A 217 -2.63 13.84 16.75
N PHE A 218 -3.55 14.42 17.52
CA PHE A 218 -4.20 13.70 18.61
C PHE A 218 -5.13 12.61 18.09
N GLY A 219 -5.83 12.83 16.99
CA GLY A 219 -6.66 11.82 16.34
C GLY A 219 -5.83 10.64 15.85
N PHE A 220 -4.73 10.87 15.12
CA PHE A 220 -3.87 9.79 14.64
C PHE A 220 -3.28 8.96 15.80
N LEU A 221 -2.70 9.62 16.80
CA LEU A 221 -2.11 8.94 17.96
C LEU A 221 -3.15 8.12 18.74
N MET A 222 -4.34 8.68 18.95
CA MET A 222 -5.41 7.96 19.65
C MET A 222 -6.00 6.84 18.83
N PHE A 223 -6.14 6.99 17.51
CA PHE A 223 -6.60 5.91 16.66
C PHE A 223 -5.64 4.71 16.75
N VAL A 224 -4.33 4.96 16.69
CA VAL A 224 -3.30 3.92 16.86
C VAL A 224 -3.40 3.29 18.24
N LEU A 225 -3.44 4.09 19.31
CA LEU A 225 -3.48 3.59 20.68
C LEU A 225 -4.74 2.76 20.96
N LEU A 226 -5.92 3.25 20.57
CA LEU A 226 -7.19 2.53 20.72
C LEU A 226 -7.16 1.21 19.94
N THR A 227 -6.70 1.22 18.68
CA THR A 227 -6.65 -0.02 17.89
C THR A 227 -5.71 -1.07 18.49
N ARG A 228 -4.62 -0.64 19.15
CA ARG A 228 -3.62 -1.55 19.73
C ARG A 228 -4.01 -2.08 21.10
N VAL A 229 -4.79 -1.32 21.89
CA VAL A 229 -5.04 -1.62 23.30
C VAL A 229 -6.47 -2.08 23.55
N THR A 230 -7.44 -1.69 22.71
CA THR A 230 -8.86 -2.00 22.94
C THR A 230 -9.47 -2.80 21.78
N PRO A 231 -10.36 -3.77 22.08
CA PRO A 231 -11.09 -4.53 21.07
C PRO A 231 -12.35 -3.79 20.59
N LEU A 232 -12.34 -2.46 20.55
CA LEU A 232 -13.51 -1.67 20.17
C LEU A 232 -13.89 -1.90 18.72
N GLU A 233 -15.21 -1.90 18.45
CA GLU A 233 -15.71 -1.84 17.10
C GLU A 233 -15.24 -0.58 16.37
N TYR A 234 -15.12 -0.67 15.05
CA TYR A 234 -14.56 0.42 14.23
C TYR A 234 -15.30 1.75 14.42
N SER A 235 -16.64 1.73 14.46
CA SER A 235 -17.46 2.94 14.57
C SER A 235 -17.28 3.64 15.92
N ASP A 236 -17.18 2.88 17.00
CA ASP A 236 -16.92 3.40 18.35
C ASP A 236 -15.51 3.97 18.45
N ARG A 237 -14.54 3.26 17.88
CA ARG A 237 -13.14 3.72 17.81
C ARG A 237 -13.01 5.03 17.04
N LEU A 238 -13.67 5.14 15.88
CA LEU A 238 -13.67 6.36 15.07
C LEU A 238 -14.34 7.53 15.82
N SER A 239 -15.42 7.26 16.53
CA SER A 239 -16.14 8.27 17.33
C SER A 239 -15.28 8.80 18.48
N LEU A 240 -14.65 7.91 19.24
CA LEU A 240 -13.75 8.29 20.34
C LEU A 240 -12.50 9.02 19.83
N THR A 241 -11.92 8.56 18.71
CA THR A 241 -10.82 9.24 18.02
C THR A 241 -11.19 10.67 17.66
N THR A 242 -12.40 10.87 17.13
CA THR A 242 -12.91 12.19 16.74
C THR A 242 -13.06 13.09 17.96
N LEU A 243 -13.61 12.58 19.06
CA LEU A 243 -13.76 13.33 20.31
C LEU A 243 -12.41 13.80 20.85
N ILE A 244 -11.41 12.90 20.93
CA ILE A 244 -10.09 13.25 21.43
C ILE A 244 -9.34 14.17 20.45
N GLY A 245 -9.54 13.98 19.14
CA GLY A 245 -9.05 14.89 18.11
C GLY A 245 -9.58 16.31 18.31
N ILE A 246 -10.88 16.48 18.58
CA ILE A 246 -11.48 17.79 18.86
C ILE A 246 -10.83 18.42 20.09
N ILE A 247 -10.64 17.65 21.17
CA ILE A 247 -9.95 18.12 22.37
C ILE A 247 -8.52 18.56 22.03
N GLY A 248 -7.76 17.76 21.28
CA GLY A 248 -6.41 18.08 20.83
C GLY A 248 -6.33 19.35 19.98
N GLY A 249 -7.28 19.53 19.06
CA GLY A 249 -7.41 20.75 18.26
C GLY A 249 -7.72 21.98 19.11
N LEU A 250 -8.65 21.87 20.05
CA LEU A 250 -8.99 22.95 20.99
C LEU A 250 -7.81 23.31 21.90
N LEU A 251 -7.05 22.32 22.37
CA LEU A 251 -5.85 22.52 23.19
C LEU A 251 -4.79 23.31 22.42
N LEU A 252 -4.48 22.94 21.18
CA LEU A 252 -3.48 23.63 20.37
C LEU A 252 -3.92 25.05 20.00
N ALA A 253 -5.19 25.23 19.61
CA ALA A 253 -5.76 26.54 19.34
C ALA A 253 -5.81 27.42 20.61
N GLY A 254 -6.14 26.84 21.76
CA GLY A 254 -6.18 27.49 23.06
C GLY A 254 -4.80 27.90 23.58
N TYR A 255 -3.79 27.05 23.38
CA TYR A 255 -2.39 27.37 23.69
C TYR A 255 -1.93 28.60 22.90
N TRP A 256 -2.16 28.60 21.58
CA TRP A 256 -1.86 29.76 20.74
C TRP A 256 -2.61 31.02 21.21
N TRP A 257 -3.92 30.87 21.48
CA TRP A 257 -4.75 31.97 21.94
C TRP A 257 -4.23 32.60 23.23
N ARG A 258 -3.80 31.77 24.20
CA ARG A 258 -3.37 32.20 25.54
C ARG A 258 -1.94 32.73 25.59
N PHE A 259 -0.98 32.00 25.02
CA PHE A 259 0.45 32.27 25.17
C PHE A 259 1.05 33.01 23.98
N GLY A 260 0.48 32.89 22.79
CA GLY A 260 0.98 33.58 21.60
C GLY A 260 2.37 33.15 21.13
N PHE A 261 2.93 32.05 21.66
CA PHE A 261 4.24 31.56 21.27
C PHE A 261 4.13 30.69 20.00
N VAL A 262 4.57 31.24 18.87
CA VAL A 262 4.31 30.65 17.53
C VAL A 262 5.11 29.37 17.30
N TYR A 263 6.36 29.33 17.77
CA TYR A 263 7.32 28.31 17.35
C TYR A 263 6.94 26.90 17.81
N ILE A 264 6.36 26.72 19.00
CA ILE A 264 5.85 25.41 19.45
C ILE A 264 4.70 24.94 18.56
N CYS A 265 3.78 25.82 18.18
CA CYS A 265 2.70 25.47 17.26
C CYS A 265 3.25 25.11 15.86
N MET A 266 4.25 25.86 15.38
CA MET A 266 4.88 25.59 14.09
C MET A 266 5.66 24.28 14.07
N LEU A 267 6.24 23.89 15.20
CA LEU A 267 6.88 22.58 15.35
C LEU A 267 5.86 21.46 15.10
N LEU A 268 4.69 21.53 15.72
CA LEU A 268 3.62 20.55 15.55
C LEU A 268 3.05 20.55 14.12
N VAL A 269 2.80 21.74 13.56
CA VAL A 269 2.34 21.89 12.17
C VAL A 269 3.35 21.32 11.18
N GLY A 270 4.64 21.55 11.40
CA GLY A 270 5.70 21.04 10.54
C GLY A 270 5.93 19.54 10.70
N LEU A 271 5.68 18.97 11.88
CA LEU A 271 5.71 17.52 12.09
C LEU A 271 4.62 16.82 11.27
N VAL A 272 3.42 17.39 11.16
CA VAL A 272 2.35 16.85 10.30
C VAL A 272 2.75 16.88 8.82
N LEU A 273 3.32 17.98 8.34
CA LEU A 273 3.84 18.06 6.97
C LEU A 273 4.98 17.07 6.74
N GLY A 274 5.94 17.00 7.66
CA GLY A 274 7.06 16.07 7.60
C GLY A 274 6.59 14.61 7.59
N PHE A 275 5.58 14.26 8.39
CA PHE A 275 4.95 12.95 8.38
C PHE A 275 4.36 12.62 7.01
N LEU A 276 3.60 13.55 6.41
CA LEU A 276 3.00 13.34 5.09
C LEU A 276 4.06 13.20 4.00
N LEU A 277 5.07 14.07 3.97
CA LEU A 277 6.16 13.98 2.98
C LEU A 277 6.98 12.69 3.14
N SER A 278 7.26 12.27 4.37
CA SER A 278 7.92 10.99 4.64
C SER A 278 7.07 9.81 4.14
N SER A 279 5.76 9.87 4.38
CA SER A 279 4.81 8.87 3.87
C SER A 279 4.81 8.80 2.34
N ILE A 280 4.89 9.94 1.64
CA ILE A 280 5.01 9.99 0.17
C ILE A 280 6.29 9.30 -0.30
N VAL A 281 7.43 9.55 0.36
CA VAL A 281 8.71 8.90 -0.01
C VAL A 281 8.60 7.38 0.10
N PHE A 282 8.04 6.86 1.20
CA PHE A 282 7.87 5.42 1.40
C PHE A 282 6.75 4.79 0.56
N PHE A 283 5.87 5.59 -0.02
CA PHE A 283 4.87 5.12 -0.99
C PHE A 283 5.47 4.89 -2.38
N THR A 284 6.65 5.47 -2.67
CA THR A 284 7.39 5.16 -3.90
C THR A 284 8.07 3.79 -3.83
N PRO A 285 8.58 3.23 -4.94
CA PRO A 285 9.30 1.95 -4.94
C PRO A 285 10.51 1.88 -3.99
N ILE A 286 10.97 3.03 -3.46
CA ILE A 286 11.99 3.11 -2.41
C ILE A 286 11.53 2.37 -1.15
N GLY A 287 10.24 2.41 -0.81
CA GLY A 287 9.71 1.79 0.40
C GLY A 287 9.76 0.26 0.41
N ASP A 288 9.79 -0.38 -0.77
CA ASP A 288 9.77 -1.84 -0.91
C ASP A 288 11.18 -2.47 -0.88
N PHE A 289 12.23 -1.67 -0.70
CA PHE A 289 13.59 -2.20 -0.55
C PHE A 289 13.72 -3.10 0.68
N SER A 290 14.49 -4.19 0.53
CA SER A 290 14.71 -5.19 1.59
C SER A 290 15.22 -4.57 2.90
N THR A 291 16.01 -3.50 2.82
CA THR A 291 16.53 -2.75 3.98
C THR A 291 15.42 -2.19 4.87
N PHE A 292 14.28 -1.78 4.29
CA PHE A 292 13.16 -1.20 5.04
C PHE A 292 12.19 -2.23 5.61
N ARG A 293 12.45 -3.53 5.42
CA ARG A 293 11.70 -4.58 6.12
C ARG A 293 11.98 -4.63 7.61
N SER A 294 13.12 -4.11 8.05
CA SER A 294 13.38 -3.91 9.48
C SER A 294 12.60 -2.71 10.00
N ASP A 295 11.74 -2.92 10.99
CA ASP A 295 10.98 -1.83 11.62
C ASP A 295 11.87 -0.76 12.22
N THR A 296 12.99 -1.13 12.83
CA THR A 296 13.92 -0.16 13.41
C THR A 296 14.48 0.78 12.34
N VAL A 297 14.90 0.22 11.20
CA VAL A 297 15.46 1.01 10.10
C VAL A 297 14.37 1.87 9.46
N PHE A 298 13.18 1.31 9.22
CA PHE A 298 12.06 2.06 8.67
C PHE A 298 11.65 3.24 9.56
N TRP A 299 11.36 3.01 10.85
CA TRP A 299 10.91 4.10 11.73
C TRP A 299 11.99 5.15 11.97
N LEU A 300 13.27 4.75 12.05
CA LEU A 300 14.38 5.68 12.17
C LEU A 300 14.49 6.56 10.92
N THR A 301 14.50 5.97 9.72
CA THR A 301 14.61 6.72 8.47
C THR A 301 13.37 7.58 8.22
N PHE A 302 12.17 7.06 8.48
CA PHE A 302 10.91 7.78 8.41
C PHE A 302 10.91 9.03 9.31
N THR A 303 11.35 8.89 10.56
CA THR A 303 11.44 10.01 11.51
C THR A 303 12.54 10.99 11.13
N CYS A 304 13.70 10.52 10.65
CA CYS A 304 14.76 11.40 10.13
C CYS A 304 14.27 12.27 8.97
N ILE A 305 13.56 11.70 7.99
CA ILE A 305 13.01 12.46 6.87
C ILE A 305 11.98 13.50 7.37
N ALA A 306 11.07 13.09 8.26
CA ALA A 306 10.07 14.00 8.82
C ALA A 306 10.69 15.16 9.61
N LEU A 307 11.73 14.89 10.41
CA LEU A 307 12.46 15.90 11.17
C LEU A 307 13.33 16.80 10.28
N LEU A 308 13.88 16.27 9.19
CA LEU A 308 14.65 17.06 8.22
C LEU A 308 13.76 18.10 7.54
N VAL A 309 12.57 17.70 7.08
CA VAL A 309 11.58 18.63 6.53
C VAL A 309 11.25 19.74 7.53
N LEU A 310 10.98 19.35 8.78
CA LEU A 310 10.69 20.29 9.85
C LEU A 310 11.86 21.26 10.09
N MET A 311 13.09 20.75 10.22
CA MET A 311 14.28 21.55 10.47
C MET A 311 14.56 22.56 9.34
N CYS A 312 14.37 22.16 8.09
CA CYS A 312 14.57 23.04 6.93
C CYS A 312 13.54 24.18 6.86
N LEU A 313 12.30 23.94 7.28
CA LEU A 313 11.20 24.91 7.13
C LEU A 313 10.93 25.73 8.40
N LEU A 314 11.35 25.28 9.59
CA LEU A 314 11.21 26.00 10.85
C LEU A 314 11.78 27.43 10.85
N PRO A 315 12.93 27.73 10.20
CA PRO A 315 13.43 29.10 10.08
C PRO A 315 12.47 30.04 9.31
N PHE A 316 11.58 29.48 8.51
CA PHE A 316 10.61 30.19 7.68
C PHE A 316 9.17 29.81 8.08
N PRO A 317 8.72 30.17 9.29
CA PRO A 317 7.48 29.65 9.88
C PRO A 317 6.22 30.04 9.06
N ARG A 318 6.26 31.17 8.35
CA ARG A 318 5.20 31.55 7.41
C ARG A 318 5.09 30.59 6.23
N ILE A 319 6.23 30.26 5.61
CA ILE A 319 6.30 29.32 4.47
C ILE A 319 5.85 27.94 4.95
N LEU A 320 6.38 27.48 6.10
CA LEU A 320 5.99 26.22 6.72
C LEU A 320 4.47 26.11 6.91
N ASN A 321 3.85 27.13 7.51
CA ASN A 321 2.42 27.09 7.77
C ASN A 321 1.58 27.10 6.47
N ILE A 322 1.96 27.91 5.48
CA ILE A 322 1.27 27.98 4.19
C ILE A 322 1.35 26.64 3.46
N LEU A 323 2.56 26.06 3.36
CA LEU A 323 2.77 24.77 2.71
C LEU A 323 2.05 23.64 3.44
N SER A 324 2.14 23.59 4.78
CA SER A 324 1.46 22.57 5.58
C SER A 324 -0.05 22.66 5.42
N CYS A 325 -0.63 23.86 5.56
CA CYS A 325 -2.07 24.07 5.35
C CYS A 325 -2.52 23.62 3.95
N SER A 326 -1.75 23.96 2.92
CA SER A 326 -2.14 23.68 1.55
C SER A 326 -1.96 22.21 1.15
N ILE A 327 -0.81 21.60 1.45
CA ILE A 327 -0.51 20.21 1.09
C ILE A 327 -1.35 19.24 1.94
N VAL A 328 -1.36 19.43 3.26
CA VAL A 328 -2.11 18.55 4.19
C VAL A 328 -3.61 18.78 4.04
N GLY A 329 -4.06 20.03 3.91
CA GLY A 329 -5.49 20.35 3.74
C GLY A 329 -6.07 19.85 2.41
N SER A 330 -5.29 19.88 1.31
CA SER A 330 -5.73 19.28 0.04
C SER A 330 -5.69 17.75 0.06
N TYR A 331 -4.75 17.14 0.80
CA TYR A 331 -4.69 15.68 0.94
C TYR A 331 -5.93 15.10 1.63
N THR A 332 -6.60 15.84 2.52
CA THR A 332 -7.87 15.34 3.11
C THR A 332 -8.99 15.24 2.09
N VAL A 333 -8.96 16.03 1.02
CA VAL A 333 -9.88 15.90 -0.12
C VAL A 333 -9.61 14.59 -0.87
N VAL A 334 -8.33 14.21 -1.04
CA VAL A 334 -7.95 12.91 -1.62
C VAL A 334 -8.50 11.77 -0.76
N LEU A 335 -8.36 11.84 0.57
CA LEU A 335 -8.91 10.83 1.47
C LEU A 335 -10.44 10.75 1.42
N ALA A 336 -11.13 11.88 1.21
CA ALA A 336 -12.58 11.85 1.02
C ALA A 336 -12.96 11.22 -0.31
N ILE A 337 -12.30 11.59 -1.41
CA ILE A 337 -12.54 10.98 -2.73
C ILE A 337 -12.32 9.47 -2.64
N ASP A 338 -11.23 9.04 -1.99
CA ASP A 338 -10.92 7.62 -1.81
C ASP A 338 -12.03 6.83 -1.10
N SER A 339 -12.70 7.46 -0.13
CA SER A 339 -13.82 6.83 0.58
C SER A 339 -15.04 6.54 -0.30
N TYR A 340 -15.10 7.12 -1.51
CA TYR A 340 -16.17 6.90 -2.50
C TYR A 340 -15.67 6.21 -3.78
N LEU A 341 -14.47 6.53 -4.22
CA LEU A 341 -13.80 5.99 -5.39
C LEU A 341 -12.57 5.25 -4.88
N TYR A 342 -12.58 3.92 -4.92
CA TYR A 342 -11.44 3.12 -4.47
C TYR A 342 -10.18 3.51 -5.25
N THR A 343 -9.24 4.18 -4.58
CA THR A 343 -8.02 4.70 -5.22
C THR A 343 -6.80 4.28 -4.41
N SER A 344 -5.62 4.34 -5.02
CA SER A 344 -4.40 3.95 -4.33
C SER A 344 -3.82 5.03 -3.44
N LEU A 345 -4.20 6.30 -3.62
CA LEU A 345 -3.54 7.44 -2.97
C LEU A 345 -3.76 7.53 -1.46
N SER A 346 -4.84 6.97 -0.91
CA SER A 346 -5.02 6.92 0.55
C SER A 346 -3.98 6.02 1.24
N TYR A 347 -3.40 5.06 0.49
CA TYR A 347 -2.36 4.17 0.98
C TYR A 347 -1.03 4.86 1.26
N ILE A 348 -0.84 6.11 0.83
CA ILE A 348 0.27 6.96 1.27
C ILE A 348 0.32 6.97 2.81
N THR A 349 -0.81 7.28 3.47
CA THR A 349 -0.88 7.29 4.93
C THR A 349 -1.36 5.97 5.52
N LEU A 350 -2.20 5.20 4.81
CA LEU A 350 -2.71 3.94 5.36
C LEU A 350 -1.62 2.87 5.47
N ASN A 351 -0.62 2.80 4.58
CA ASN A 351 0.47 1.83 4.73
C ASN A 351 1.29 2.10 6.00
N VAL A 352 1.59 3.36 6.30
CA VAL A 352 2.26 3.75 7.57
C VAL A 352 1.38 3.40 8.77
N LEU A 353 0.07 3.64 8.67
CA LEU A 353 -0.88 3.27 9.72
C LEU A 353 -0.93 1.75 9.93
N LYS A 354 -1.04 0.96 8.87
CA LYS A 354 -1.04 -0.51 8.94
C LYS A 354 0.24 -1.04 9.58
N ARG A 355 1.40 -0.47 9.23
CA ARG A 355 2.67 -0.82 9.87
C ARG A 355 2.73 -0.46 11.35
N ALA A 356 2.12 0.66 11.75
CA ALA A 356 2.00 1.02 13.17
C ALA A 356 1.05 0.08 13.93
N LEU A 357 0.08 -0.52 13.24
CA LEU A 357 -0.97 -1.35 13.83
C LEU A 357 -0.60 -2.85 13.88
N ASN A 358 0.06 -3.37 12.85
CA ASN A 358 0.44 -4.77 12.71
C ASN A 358 1.97 -4.91 12.62
N LYS A 359 2.54 -5.76 13.48
CA LYS A 359 3.99 -6.04 13.51
C LYS A 359 4.46 -6.85 12.31
N ASP A 360 3.59 -7.70 11.77
CA ASP A 360 3.93 -8.62 10.67
C ASP A 360 3.95 -7.91 9.30
N PHE A 361 3.30 -6.74 9.23
CA PHE A 361 3.25 -5.87 8.04
C PHE A 361 4.63 -5.34 7.61
N SER A 362 5.64 -5.41 8.47
CA SER A 362 7.02 -5.02 8.16
C SER A 362 7.61 -5.76 6.96
N THR A 363 7.11 -6.97 6.68
CA THR A 363 7.57 -7.81 5.56
C THR A 363 6.70 -7.69 4.30
N ALA A 364 5.60 -6.96 4.37
CA ALA A 364 4.64 -6.85 3.29
C ALA A 364 5.11 -5.90 2.19
N TYR A 365 4.99 -6.30 0.93
CA TYR A 365 5.16 -5.39 -0.21
C TYR A 365 3.98 -4.41 -0.27
N THR A 366 4.28 -3.14 -0.50
CA THR A 366 3.30 -2.05 -0.46
C THR A 366 2.93 -1.50 -1.84
N SER A 367 3.27 -2.23 -2.90
CA SER A 367 2.89 -1.91 -4.27
C SER A 367 1.39 -1.73 -4.42
N VAL A 368 1.02 -0.64 -5.08
CA VAL A 368 -0.37 -0.28 -5.40
C VAL A 368 -0.53 -0.12 -6.90
N PRO A 369 -1.74 -0.35 -7.44
CA PRO A 369 -2.01 -0.02 -8.84
C PRO A 369 -1.96 1.50 -9.02
N PHE A 370 -1.30 1.98 -10.07
CA PHE A 370 -1.47 3.34 -10.55
C PHE A 370 -2.30 3.30 -11.83
N GLN A 371 -3.62 3.46 -11.70
CA GLN A 371 -4.54 3.47 -12.82
C GLN A 371 -4.95 4.91 -13.19
N THR A 372 -5.80 5.04 -14.21
CA THR A 372 -6.26 6.34 -14.72
C THR A 372 -6.88 7.22 -13.62
N ASN A 373 -7.64 6.64 -12.69
CA ASN A 373 -8.24 7.39 -11.59
C ASN A 373 -7.18 7.99 -10.67
N ASP A 374 -6.12 7.25 -10.35
CA ASP A 374 -5.01 7.74 -9.53
C ASP A 374 -4.27 8.89 -10.20
N PHE A 375 -4.04 8.82 -11.52
CA PHE A 375 -3.43 9.93 -12.25
C PHE A 375 -4.31 11.19 -12.21
N ILE A 376 -5.62 11.03 -12.36
CA ILE A 376 -6.59 12.13 -12.28
C ILE A 376 -6.56 12.74 -10.87
N ILE A 377 -6.65 11.92 -9.82
CA ILE A 377 -6.71 12.42 -8.44
C ILE A 377 -5.38 13.01 -8.00
N MET A 378 -4.25 12.45 -8.46
CA MET A 378 -2.93 13.03 -8.25
C MET A 378 -2.84 14.43 -8.88
N ALA A 379 -3.34 14.60 -10.11
CA ALA A 379 -3.39 15.89 -10.77
C ALA A 379 -4.30 16.88 -10.02
N VAL A 380 -5.48 16.44 -9.56
CA VAL A 380 -6.39 17.25 -8.74
C VAL A 380 -5.72 17.67 -7.44
N TRP A 381 -5.02 16.75 -6.76
CA TRP A 381 -4.31 17.05 -5.53
C TRP A 381 -3.20 18.07 -5.75
N ALA A 382 -2.37 17.90 -6.78
CA ALA A 382 -1.32 18.83 -7.13
C ALA A 382 -1.87 20.23 -7.45
N LEU A 383 -2.97 20.30 -8.20
CA LEU A 383 -3.64 21.57 -8.53
C LEU A 383 -4.23 22.24 -7.28
N LEU A 384 -4.86 21.48 -6.38
CA LEU A 384 -5.39 22.01 -5.11
C LEU A 384 -4.28 22.51 -4.19
N ALA A 385 -3.19 21.77 -4.05
CA ALA A 385 -2.03 22.17 -3.25
C ALA A 385 -1.32 23.40 -3.85
N LEU A 386 -1.14 23.45 -5.17
CA LEU A 386 -0.50 24.60 -5.80
C LEU A 386 -1.39 25.85 -5.72
N SER A 387 -2.67 25.72 -6.05
CA SER A 387 -3.62 26.84 -6.01
C SER A 387 -3.83 27.35 -4.57
N GLY A 388 -3.91 26.46 -3.58
CA GLY A 388 -3.99 26.82 -2.16
C GLY A 388 -2.75 27.60 -1.71
N ALA A 389 -1.55 27.09 -1.99
CA ALA A 389 -0.30 27.75 -1.64
C ALA A 389 -0.18 29.13 -2.31
N VAL A 390 -0.39 29.22 -3.62
CA VAL A 390 -0.33 30.49 -4.37
C VAL A 390 -1.34 31.51 -3.84
N THR A 391 -2.58 31.07 -3.59
CA THR A 391 -3.63 31.95 -3.04
C THR A 391 -3.25 32.48 -1.67
N GLN A 392 -2.72 31.63 -0.78
CA GLN A 392 -2.27 32.06 0.54
C GLN A 392 -1.07 33.01 0.45
N PHE A 393 -0.07 32.71 -0.39
CA PHE A 393 1.08 33.59 -0.58
C PHE A 393 0.68 34.97 -1.11
N TYR A 394 -0.18 35.01 -2.13
CA TYR A 394 -0.66 36.25 -2.73
C TYR A 394 -1.42 37.11 -1.73
N ARG A 395 -2.33 36.52 -0.96
CA ARG A 395 -3.16 37.26 0.02
C ARG A 395 -2.38 37.82 1.20
N GLU A 396 -1.31 37.13 1.58
CA GLU A 396 -0.46 37.53 2.70
C GLU A 396 0.73 38.39 2.26
N CYS A 397 0.84 38.71 0.97
CA CYS A 397 1.87 39.61 0.46
C CYS A 397 1.73 41.00 1.11
N GLY A 398 2.83 41.54 1.65
CA GLY A 398 2.85 42.83 2.35
C GLY A 398 2.23 42.84 3.76
N ARG A 399 1.85 41.67 4.31
CA ARG A 399 1.29 41.54 5.67
C ARG A 399 2.33 41.06 6.69
N PRO A 400 2.13 41.31 8.00
CA PRO A 400 3.02 40.79 9.04
C PRO A 400 3.11 39.26 8.99
N LEU A 401 4.25 38.71 9.44
CA LEU A 401 4.55 37.28 9.42
C LEU A 401 3.46 36.39 10.04
N PHE A 402 2.82 36.88 11.09
CA PHE A 402 1.68 36.24 11.73
C PHE A 402 0.67 37.29 12.23
N PRO A 403 -0.63 36.96 12.27
CA PRO A 403 -1.64 37.82 12.88
C PRO A 403 -1.37 38.01 14.37
N THR A 404 -1.70 39.20 14.88
CA THR A 404 -1.53 39.56 16.30
C THR A 404 -2.30 38.62 17.22
N THR A 405 -1.74 38.37 18.40
CA THR A 405 -2.30 37.42 19.36
C THR A 405 -3.71 37.85 19.80
N PRO A 406 -4.72 36.98 19.71
CA PRO A 406 -6.09 37.39 19.99
C PRO A 406 -6.33 37.78 21.46
N TYR A 407 -5.55 37.24 22.40
CA TYR A 407 -5.64 37.63 23.81
C TYR A 407 -5.19 39.08 24.04
N VAL A 408 -4.17 39.55 23.32
CA VAL A 408 -3.72 40.96 23.41
C VAL A 408 -4.78 41.89 22.85
N ILE A 409 -5.41 41.52 21.73
CA ILE A 409 -6.57 42.26 21.19
C ILE A 409 -7.71 42.29 22.22
N TRP A 410 -8.09 41.13 22.77
CA TRP A 410 -9.17 41.03 23.75
C TRP A 410 -8.91 41.84 25.03
N LYS A 411 -7.67 41.82 25.54
CA LYS A 411 -7.28 42.60 26.72
C LYS A 411 -7.34 44.09 26.41
N ARG A 412 -6.81 44.52 25.27
CA ARG A 412 -6.88 45.90 24.79
C ARG A 412 -8.33 46.35 24.69
N ASP A 413 -9.19 45.60 24.01
CA ASP A 413 -10.60 45.96 23.82
C ASP A 413 -11.38 46.06 25.15
N ARG A 414 -10.91 45.42 26.23
CA ARG A 414 -11.45 45.57 27.60
C ARG A 414 -10.84 46.71 28.43
N GLU A 415 -9.69 47.23 28.03
CA GLU A 415 -9.06 48.39 28.68
C GLU A 415 -9.57 49.72 28.10
N TYR A 416 -10.16 49.69 26.89
CA TYR A 416 -10.77 50.85 26.22
C TYR A 416 -12.31 50.88 26.26
N VAL A 417 -12.93 50.00 27.05
CA VAL A 417 -14.36 50.00 27.42
C VAL A 417 -14.45 50.18 28.91
#